data_AF-A0AAW5ERV3-F1
#
_entry.id   AF-A0AAW5ERV3-F1
#
_cell.length_a   1.000
_cell.length_b   1.000
_cell.length_c   1.000
_cell.angle_alpha   90.00
_cell.angle_beta   90.00
_cell.angle_gamma   90.00
#
_symmetry.space_group_name_H-M   'P 1'
#
loop_
_entity.id
_entity.type
_entity.pdbx_description
1 polymer ?
#
loop_
_entity_poly.entity_id
_entity_poly.type
_entity_poly.pdbx_seq_one_letter_code
_entity_poly.pdbx_strand_id
1 'polypeptide(L)'
;MQYAIDLGWRDTDHTVGVRRVKVRSVGIHSWTDAEIAQYEAHWPPGSNPRLALAILLYTGQRRSDAVRMGPADTIEGTIRVRQVKTGAELLIPVHPALEIELSAWTDCDAGTFLATERGRPFSVNGFYNNFVSWCADARLPKGCSPHGLRKAAARR
;
A
#
# COMPACT_ATOMS: atom_id res chain seq x y z
N MET A 1 -16.25 19.87 -19.51
CA MET A 1 -16.96 21.04 -20.05
C MET A 1 -16.31 22.31 -19.56
N GLN A 2 -16.18 22.50 -18.24
CA GLN A 2 -15.42 23.62 -17.66
C GLN A 2 -14.05 23.90 -18.31
N TYR A 3 -13.20 22.89 -18.47
CA TYR A 3 -11.88 23.06 -19.12
C TYR A 3 -11.94 23.64 -20.55
N ALA A 4 -12.98 23.32 -21.33
CA ALA A 4 -13.14 23.85 -22.68
C ALA A 4 -13.67 25.30 -22.68
N ILE A 5 -14.34 25.72 -21.60
CA ILE A 5 -14.75 27.11 -21.38
C ILE A 5 -13.56 27.96 -20.97
N ASP A 6 -12.71 27.43 -20.08
CA ASP A 6 -11.49 28.10 -19.65
C ASP A 6 -10.51 28.33 -20.82
N LEU A 7 -10.53 27.45 -21.83
CA LEU A 7 -9.78 27.59 -23.08
C LEU A 7 -10.48 28.45 -24.15
N GLY A 8 -11.68 28.95 -23.89
CA GLY A 8 -12.47 29.74 -24.85
C GLY A 8 -13.00 28.94 -26.05
N TRP A 9 -12.97 27.61 -26.00
CA TRP A 9 -13.48 26.76 -27.08
C TRP A 9 -15.00 26.58 -27.01
N ARG A 10 -15.62 26.96 -25.89
CA ARG A 10 -17.06 26.93 -25.67
C ARG A 10 -17.46 28.02 -24.68
N ASP A 11 -18.67 28.56 -24.85
CA ASP A 11 -19.18 29.60 -23.94
C ASP A 11 -20.09 29.04 -22.83
N THR A 12 -20.54 27.79 -22.95
CA THR A 12 -21.55 27.21 -22.04
C THR A 12 -21.20 25.79 -21.60
N ASP A 13 -21.44 25.52 -20.31
CA ASP A 13 -21.33 24.19 -19.70
C ASP A 13 -22.70 23.50 -19.65
N HIS A 14 -22.94 22.59 -20.60
CA HIS A 14 -24.19 21.80 -20.64
C HIS A 14 -24.29 20.72 -19.54
N THR A 15 -23.25 20.54 -18.73
CA THR A 15 -23.29 19.65 -17.55
C THR A 15 -23.75 20.35 -16.28
N VAL A 16 -23.91 21.69 -16.31
CA VAL A 16 -24.54 22.45 -15.23
C VAL A 16 -25.97 21.96 -15.04
N GLY A 17 -26.33 21.59 -13.81
CA GLY A 17 -27.64 21.03 -13.48
C GLY A 17 -27.74 19.51 -13.65
N VAL A 18 -26.77 18.85 -14.29
CA VAL A 18 -26.70 17.38 -14.33
C VAL A 18 -26.24 16.87 -12.97
N ARG A 19 -27.18 16.30 -12.20
CA ARG A 19 -26.85 15.68 -10.91
C ARG A 19 -25.97 14.46 -11.13
N ARG A 20 -24.83 14.40 -10.44
CA ARG A 20 -24.00 13.19 -10.39
C ARG A 20 -24.84 12.01 -9.88
N VAL A 21 -24.87 10.93 -10.65
CA VAL A 21 -25.49 9.67 -10.22
C VAL A 21 -24.70 9.16 -9.02
N LYS A 22 -25.37 9.01 -7.87
CA LYS A 22 -24.77 8.41 -6.67
C LYS A 22 -24.66 6.90 -6.90
N VAL A 23 -23.50 6.45 -7.35
CA VAL A 23 -23.19 5.02 -7.43
C VAL A 23 -22.93 4.52 -6.01
N ARG A 24 -23.81 3.66 -5.49
CA ARG A 24 -23.55 2.92 -4.25
C ARG A 24 -22.58 1.79 -4.57
N SER A 25 -21.39 1.83 -4.01
CA SER A 25 -20.44 0.72 -4.05
C SER A 25 -20.27 0.15 -2.65
N VAL A 26 -20.05 -1.16 -2.56
CA VAL A 26 -19.82 -1.89 -1.29
C VAL A 26 -18.51 -1.45 -0.62
N GLY A 27 -17.67 -0.70 -1.34
CA GLY A 27 -16.37 -0.23 -0.86
C GLY A 27 -15.30 -1.32 -0.96
N ILE A 28 -14.11 -0.99 -0.45
CA ILE A 28 -12.97 -1.91 -0.43
C ILE A 28 -13.00 -2.72 0.87
N HIS A 29 -12.92 -4.06 0.75
CA HIS A 29 -12.84 -5.00 1.88
C HIS A 29 -11.74 -4.59 2.86
N SER A 30 -12.04 -4.63 4.16
CA SER A 30 -11.06 -4.40 5.23
C SER A 30 -10.66 -5.74 5.79
N TRP A 31 -9.35 -5.99 5.92
CA TRP A 31 -8.88 -7.27 6.43
C TRP A 31 -9.32 -7.48 7.88
N THR A 32 -9.78 -8.69 8.16
CA THR A 32 -10.05 -9.22 9.50
C THR A 32 -8.78 -9.73 10.15
N ASP A 33 -8.76 -9.85 11.48
CA ASP A 33 -7.59 -10.40 12.19
C ASP A 33 -7.34 -11.87 11.85
N ALA A 34 -8.39 -12.63 11.54
CA ALA A 34 -8.29 -14.00 11.07
C ALA A 34 -7.60 -14.11 9.71
N GLU A 35 -7.92 -13.22 8.75
CA GLU A 35 -7.25 -13.18 7.45
C GLU A 35 -5.78 -12.77 7.58
N ILE A 36 -5.46 -11.83 8.48
CA ILE A 36 -4.08 -11.45 8.79
C ILE A 36 -3.33 -12.66 9.35
N ALA A 37 -3.89 -13.32 10.37
CA ALA A 37 -3.28 -14.51 10.98
C ALA A 37 -3.10 -15.66 9.98
N GLN A 38 -4.06 -15.87 9.06
CA GLN A 38 -3.93 -16.88 8.00
C GLN A 38 -2.80 -16.55 7.02
N TYR A 39 -2.68 -15.28 6.61
CA TYR A 39 -1.59 -14.84 5.75
C TYR A 39 -0.22 -15.02 6.42
N GLU A 40 -0.13 -14.64 7.69
CA GLU A 40 1.05 -14.83 8.51
C GLU A 40 1.38 -16.33 8.65
N ALA A 41 0.42 -17.19 8.99
CA ALA A 41 0.67 -18.63 9.10
C ALA A 41 1.17 -19.27 7.80
N HIS A 42 0.79 -18.73 6.64
CA HIS A 42 1.23 -19.24 5.34
C HIS A 42 2.64 -18.75 4.94
N TRP A 43 2.94 -17.47 5.17
CA TRP A 43 4.20 -16.86 4.74
C TRP A 43 5.21 -16.76 5.88
N PRO A 44 6.38 -17.40 5.82
CA PRO A 44 7.35 -17.37 6.92
C PRO A 44 7.94 -15.97 7.13
N PRO A 45 8.41 -15.65 8.35
CA PRO A 45 9.19 -14.44 8.63
C PRO A 45 10.39 -14.26 7.69
N GLY A 46 10.74 -13.02 7.36
CA GLY A 46 11.82 -12.69 6.44
C GLY A 46 11.51 -12.92 4.95
N SER A 47 10.33 -13.46 4.62
CA SER A 47 9.87 -13.54 3.24
C SER A 47 9.32 -12.20 2.74
N ASN A 48 9.45 -11.94 1.44
CA ASN A 48 8.89 -10.74 0.79
C ASN A 48 7.39 -10.51 1.09
N PRO A 49 6.52 -11.53 1.02
CA PRO A 49 5.10 -11.38 1.37
C PRO A 49 4.90 -10.94 2.83
N ARG A 50 5.66 -11.53 3.76
CA ARG A 50 5.56 -11.20 5.18
C ARG A 50 6.01 -9.77 5.47
N LEU A 51 7.14 -9.36 4.92
CA LEU A 51 7.63 -7.98 5.06
C LEU A 51 6.65 -6.97 4.45
N ALA A 52 6.07 -7.29 3.29
CA ALA A 52 5.05 -6.45 2.65
C ALA A 52 3.81 -6.26 3.53
N LEU A 53 3.33 -7.32 4.17
CA LEU A 53 2.23 -7.25 5.13
C LEU A 53 2.59 -6.33 6.30
N ALA A 54 3.75 -6.55 6.92
CA ALA A 54 4.19 -5.77 8.07
C ALA A 54 4.34 -4.28 7.76
N ILE A 55 4.98 -3.94 6.63
CA ILE A 55 5.12 -2.54 6.20
C ILE A 55 3.75 -1.90 6.01
N LEU A 56 2.82 -2.55 5.30
CA LEU A 56 1.50 -1.98 5.04
C LEU A 56 0.66 -1.82 6.32
N LEU A 57 0.72 -2.81 7.21
CA LEU A 57 -0.10 -2.87 8.41
C LEU A 57 0.40 -1.91 9.50
N TYR A 58 1.71 -1.86 9.73
CA TYR A 58 2.27 -1.09 10.85
C TYR A 58 2.65 0.35 10.49
N THR A 59 2.86 0.67 9.21
CA THR A 59 3.07 2.07 8.78
C THR A 59 1.78 2.76 8.31
N GLY A 60 0.74 1.97 8.02
CA GLY A 60 -0.52 2.45 7.44
C GLY A 60 -0.37 3.15 6.09
N GLN A 61 0.78 3.04 5.41
CA GLN A 61 1.04 3.77 4.18
C GLN A 61 0.32 3.18 2.96
N ARG A 62 0.19 3.97 1.90
CA ARG A 62 -0.41 3.49 0.64
C ARG A 62 0.58 2.59 -0.05
N ARG A 63 0.10 1.64 -0.88
CA ARG A 63 0.98 0.80 -1.70
C ARG A 63 2.02 1.58 -2.52
N SER A 64 1.68 2.79 -2.99
CA SER A 64 2.61 3.64 -3.72
C SER A 64 3.75 4.14 -2.86
N ASP A 65 3.49 4.43 -1.59
CA ASP A 65 4.48 4.95 -0.66
C ASP A 65 5.30 3.77 -0.10
N ALA A 66 4.66 2.64 0.21
CA ALA A 66 5.30 1.44 0.73
C ALA A 66 6.40 0.87 -0.19
N VAL A 67 6.18 0.81 -1.51
CA VAL A 67 7.19 0.29 -2.46
C VAL A 67 8.42 1.19 -2.61
N ARG A 68 8.39 2.40 -2.05
CA ARG A 68 9.49 3.37 -2.11
C ARG A 68 10.31 3.42 -0.83
N MET A 69 9.83 2.82 0.25
CA MET A 69 10.55 2.80 1.52
C MET A 69 11.78 1.92 1.41
N GLY A 70 12.90 2.41 1.93
CA GLY A 70 14.13 1.63 2.02
C GLY A 70 14.92 1.90 3.30
N PRO A 71 16.05 1.20 3.46
CA PRO A 71 16.93 1.36 4.63
C PRO A 71 17.39 2.81 4.84
N ALA A 72 17.65 3.53 3.75
CA ALA A 72 18.08 4.93 3.79
C ALA A 72 17.03 5.88 4.40
N ASP A 73 15.75 5.47 4.45
CA ASP A 73 14.68 6.24 5.06
C ASP A 73 14.55 5.98 6.58
N THR A 74 15.28 4.99 7.11
CA THR A 74 15.19 4.58 8.51
C THR A 74 16.20 5.34 9.35
N ILE A 75 15.72 6.08 10.34
CA ILE A 75 16.52 6.94 11.23
C ILE A 75 16.02 6.76 12.66
N GLU A 76 16.90 6.33 13.55
CA GLU A 76 16.64 6.26 15.01
C GLU A 76 15.31 5.55 15.38
N GLY A 77 15.04 4.40 14.75
CA GLY A 77 13.81 3.64 15.01
C GLY A 77 12.54 4.27 14.42
N THR A 78 12.69 5.19 13.46
CA THR A 78 11.59 5.77 12.68
C THR A 78 11.83 5.60 11.19
N ILE A 79 10.77 5.58 10.38
CA ILE A 79 10.84 5.59 8.91
C ILE A 79 10.30 6.93 8.42
N ARG A 80 11.14 7.67 7.68
CA ARG A 80 10.73 8.89 6.99
C ARG A 80 9.94 8.55 5.73
N VAL A 81 8.79 9.18 5.56
CA VAL A 81 7.93 8.97 4.38
C VAL A 81 7.46 10.30 3.83
N ARG A 82 7.62 10.50 2.52
CA ARG A 82 6.96 11.58 1.78
C ARG A 82 5.86 11.00 0.89
N GLN A 83 4.60 11.22 1.27
CA GLN A 83 3.46 10.62 0.57
C GLN A 83 3.32 11.17 -0.84
N VAL A 84 3.27 10.29 -1.84
CA VAL A 84 3.19 10.67 -3.26
C VAL A 84 1.89 11.42 -3.56
N LYS A 85 0.77 10.98 -2.95
CA LYS A 85 -0.56 11.54 -3.27
C LYS A 85 -0.77 12.96 -2.72
N THR A 86 -0.25 13.25 -1.55
CA THR A 86 -0.57 14.46 -0.78
C THR A 86 0.64 15.37 -0.55
N GLY A 87 1.86 14.87 -0.76
CA GLY A 87 3.10 15.57 -0.46
C GLY A 87 3.44 15.62 1.04
N ALA A 88 2.61 15.05 1.91
CA ALA A 88 2.82 15.07 3.36
C ALA A 88 4.09 14.32 3.75
N GLU A 89 4.92 14.95 4.58
CA GLU A 89 6.10 14.33 5.18
C GLU A 89 5.76 13.81 6.58
N LEU A 90 6.17 12.57 6.85
CA LEU A 90 5.87 11.86 8.08
C LEU A 90 7.15 11.20 8.61
N LEU A 91 7.30 11.18 9.93
CA LEU A 91 8.21 10.30 10.64
C LEU A 91 7.36 9.27 11.38
N ILE A 92 7.50 8.01 10.99
CA ILE A 92 6.66 6.93 11.50
C ILE A 92 7.52 6.06 12.43
N PRO A 93 7.22 5.97 13.73
CA PRO A 93 7.92 5.04 14.62
C PRO A 93 7.80 3.61 14.13
N VAL A 94 8.91 2.87 14.13
CA VAL A 94 8.92 1.47 13.74
C VAL A 94 8.26 0.66 14.84
N HIS A 95 7.15 0.01 14.50
CA HIS A 95 6.44 -0.87 15.42
C HIS A 95 7.30 -2.11 15.72
N PRO A 96 7.32 -2.67 16.95
CA PRO A 96 8.16 -3.83 17.29
C PRO A 96 7.97 -5.04 16.37
N ALA A 97 6.72 -5.30 15.93
CA ALA A 97 6.46 -6.38 14.98
C ALA A 97 7.01 -6.11 13.56
N LEU A 98 7.12 -4.84 13.16
CA LEU A 98 7.79 -4.46 11.92
C LEU A 98 9.32 -4.58 12.05
N GLU A 99 9.87 -4.19 13.21
CA GLU A 99 11.30 -4.33 13.51
C GLU A 99 11.78 -5.78 13.35
N ILE A 100 10.98 -6.75 13.81
CA ILE A 100 11.29 -8.18 13.65
C ILE A 100 11.46 -8.55 12.17
N GLU A 101 10.53 -8.14 11.31
CA GLU A 101 10.61 -8.44 9.87
C GLU A 101 11.72 -7.67 9.16
N LEU A 102 12.00 -6.43 9.58
CA LEU A 102 13.13 -5.65 9.08
C LEU A 102 14.48 -6.25 9.50
N SER A 103 14.58 -6.83 10.69
CA SER A 103 15.80 -7.50 11.16
C SER A 103 16.11 -8.79 10.39
N ALA A 104 15.07 -9.44 9.85
CA ALA A 104 15.18 -10.62 8.99
C ALA A 104 15.33 -10.26 7.51
N TRP A 105 15.18 -8.98 7.14
CA TRP A 105 15.34 -8.52 5.76
C TRP A 105 16.81 -8.48 5.37
N THR A 106 17.11 -9.04 4.20
CA THR A 106 18.45 -9.02 3.61
C THR A 106 18.49 -7.96 2.52
N ASP A 107 19.56 -7.18 2.51
CA ASP A 107 19.77 -6.18 1.48
C ASP A 107 19.84 -6.83 0.10
N CYS A 108 19.13 -6.23 -0.82
CA CYS A 108 19.22 -6.49 -2.24
C CYS A 108 19.33 -5.12 -2.88
N ASP A 109 20.32 -4.91 -3.74
CA ASP A 109 20.77 -3.62 -4.30
C ASP A 109 19.68 -2.72 -4.96
N ALA A 110 18.41 -3.09 -4.87
CA ALA A 110 17.23 -2.29 -5.11
C ALA A 110 17.16 -0.99 -4.30
N GLY A 111 17.74 -0.93 -3.10
CA GLY A 111 17.65 0.25 -2.22
C GLY A 111 16.26 0.51 -1.64
N THR A 112 15.36 -0.48 -1.70
CA THR A 112 14.01 -0.46 -1.13
C THR A 112 13.76 -1.77 -0.41
N PHE A 113 12.98 -1.76 0.67
CA PHE A 113 12.63 -2.97 1.42
C PHE A 113 11.86 -4.00 0.56
N LEU A 114 11.01 -3.49 -0.34
CA LEU A 114 10.17 -4.32 -1.21
C LEU A 114 10.79 -4.41 -2.59
N ALA A 115 11.47 -5.53 -2.84
CA ALA A 115 12.09 -5.83 -4.13
C ALA A 115 11.54 -7.11 -4.76
N THR A 116 11.57 -7.14 -6.08
CA THR A 116 11.31 -8.34 -6.89
C THR A 116 12.39 -9.39 -6.62
N GLU A 117 12.11 -10.65 -6.96
CA GLU A 117 13.08 -11.76 -6.88
C GLU A 117 14.39 -11.51 -7.66
N ARG A 118 14.36 -10.57 -8.61
CA ARG A 118 15.52 -10.14 -9.40
C ARG A 118 16.31 -8.99 -8.75
N GLY A 119 16.04 -8.66 -7.49
CA GLY A 119 16.72 -7.58 -6.76
C GLY A 119 16.43 -6.18 -7.34
N ARG A 120 15.26 -5.99 -7.97
CA ARG A 120 14.81 -4.68 -8.48
C ARG A 120 13.65 -4.14 -7.65
N PRO A 121 13.56 -2.82 -7.43
CA PRO A 121 12.41 -2.22 -6.77
C PRO A 121 11.10 -2.59 -7.46
N PHE A 122 10.04 -2.81 -6.68
CA PHE A 122 8.74 -3.03 -7.28
C PHE A 122 8.20 -1.75 -7.94
N SER A 123 7.59 -1.91 -9.12
CA SER A 123 6.62 -0.93 -9.59
C SER A 123 5.34 -1.02 -8.75
N VAL A 124 4.59 0.08 -8.62
CA VAL A 124 3.35 0.11 -7.81
C VAL A 124 2.34 -0.96 -8.25
N ASN A 125 2.21 -1.18 -9.56
CA ASN A 125 1.30 -2.17 -10.11
C ASN A 125 1.88 -3.59 -10.01
N GLY A 126 3.18 -3.76 -10.22
CA GLY A 126 3.85 -5.05 -10.04
C GLY A 126 3.71 -5.57 -8.61
N PHE A 127 3.96 -4.69 -7.63
CA PHE A 127 3.74 -5.01 -6.22
C PHE A 127 2.29 -5.42 -5.96
N TYR A 128 1.31 -4.67 -6.47
CA TYR A 128 -0.10 -5.01 -6.27
C TYR A 128 -0.45 -6.38 -6.83
N ASN A 129 0.01 -6.70 -8.05
CA ASN A 129 -0.27 -7.99 -8.69
C ASN A 129 0.36 -9.14 -7.88
N ASN A 130 1.61 -8.99 -7.47
CA ASN A 130 2.29 -9.98 -6.61
C ASN A 130 1.56 -10.13 -5.28
N PHE A 131 1.17 -9.02 -4.64
CA PHE A 131 0.47 -9.06 -3.36
C PHE A 131 -0.86 -9.81 -3.45
N VAL A 132 -1.64 -9.59 -4.52
CA VAL A 132 -2.88 -10.33 -4.77
C VAL A 132 -2.59 -11.81 -5.03
N SER A 133 -1.52 -12.14 -5.76
CA SER A 133 -1.08 -13.53 -5.93
C SER A 133 -0.75 -14.16 -4.57
N TRP A 134 0.02 -13.48 -3.73
CA TRP A 134 0.38 -13.98 -2.40
C TRP A 134 -0.85 -14.19 -1.49
N CYS A 135 -1.89 -13.38 -1.66
CA CYS A 135 -3.16 -13.60 -0.97
C CYS A 135 -3.86 -14.87 -1.48
N ALA A 136 -3.86 -15.10 -2.79
CA ALA A 136 -4.45 -16.29 -3.40
C ALA A 136 -3.70 -17.57 -3.00
N ASP A 137 -2.37 -17.53 -2.97
CA ASP A 137 -1.50 -18.63 -2.53
C ASP A 137 -1.76 -18.99 -1.06
N ALA A 138 -1.93 -17.97 -0.20
CA ALA A 138 -2.36 -18.12 1.18
C ALA A 138 -3.83 -18.53 1.36
N ARG A 139 -4.56 -18.78 0.26
CA ARG A 139 -5.99 -19.17 0.22
C ARG A 139 -6.91 -18.17 0.91
N LEU A 140 -6.59 -16.88 0.85
CA LEU A 140 -7.46 -15.82 1.37
C LEU A 140 -8.65 -15.57 0.43
N PRO A 141 -9.77 -15.04 0.96
CA PRO A 141 -10.91 -14.67 0.14
C PRO A 141 -10.56 -13.57 -0.86
N LYS A 142 -11.32 -13.53 -1.97
CA LYS A 142 -11.21 -12.46 -2.96
C LYS A 142 -11.55 -11.12 -2.31
N GLY A 143 -10.76 -10.09 -2.61
CA GLY A 143 -10.92 -8.74 -2.07
C GLY A 143 -9.83 -8.32 -1.08
N CYS A 144 -9.07 -9.29 -0.56
CA CYS A 144 -7.84 -9.04 0.18
C CYS A 144 -6.83 -8.29 -0.71
N SER A 145 -6.53 -7.05 -0.34
CA SER A 145 -5.65 -6.15 -1.09
C SER A 145 -4.85 -5.23 -0.17
N PRO A 146 -3.77 -4.58 -0.66
CA PRO A 146 -3.00 -3.62 0.13
C PRO A 146 -3.83 -2.47 0.69
N HIS A 147 -4.84 -2.00 -0.07
CA HIS A 147 -5.71 -0.92 0.42
C HIS A 147 -6.62 -1.40 1.56
N GLY A 148 -7.06 -2.66 1.51
CA GLY A 148 -7.82 -3.27 2.59
C GLY A 148 -7.02 -3.41 3.88
N LEU A 149 -5.71 -3.69 3.77
CA LEU A 149 -4.80 -3.73 4.93
C LEU A 149 -4.64 -2.37 5.58
N ARG A 150 -4.53 -1.30 4.80
CA ARG A 150 -4.49 0.07 5.35
C ARG A 150 -5.74 0.40 6.17
N LYS A 151 -6.92 -0.10 5.78
CA LYS A 151 -8.13 0.04 6.60
C LYS A 151 -8.04 -0.77 7.89
N ALA A 152 -7.48 -1.98 7.82
CA ALA A 152 -7.24 -2.82 8.98
C ALA A 152 -6.23 -2.20 9.96
N ALA A 153 -5.21 -1.49 9.46
CA ALA A 153 -4.27 -0.75 10.29
C ALA A 153 -4.95 0.35 11.11
N ALA A 154 -5.97 1.02 10.55
CA ALA A 154 -6.67 2.11 11.25
C ALA A 154 -7.65 1.64 12.33
N ARG A 155 -7.93 0.34 12.45
CA ARG A 155 -8.83 -0.24 13.47
C ARG A 155 -8.10 -0.94 14.62
N ARG A 156 -6.77 -1.11 14.52
CA ARG A 156 -5.93 -1.77 15.53
C ARG A 156 -5.10 -0.71 16.23
#